data_AF-A0A0K3BB45-F1
#
_entry.id   AF-A0A0K3BB45-F1
#
_cell.length_a   1.000
_cell.length_b   1.000
_cell.length_c   1.000
_cell.angle_alpha   90.00
_cell.angle_beta   90.00
_cell.angle_gamma   90.00
#
_symmetry.space_group_name_H-M   'P 1'
#
loop_
_entity.id
_entity.type
_entity.pdbx_description
1 polymer ?
#
loop_
_entity_poly.entity_id
_entity_poly.type
_entity_poly.pdbx_seq_one_letter_code
_entity_poly.pdbx_strand_id
1 'polypeptide(L)'
;MRTRFLLGAVGLAMMAWGAVLAFEVPQIVEFGAWFLAGPILHDFVLAPVVGLAGLALRGPVKTGTVVSGILVLLAIPLLWQAQVPTNPGLHDRNYWLGLAISLGVVWLLVLGSVVWKRLRQRHRAAHVLGGPE
;
A
#
# COMPACT_ATOMS: atom_id res chain seq x y z
N MET A 1 -5.19 35.43 3.68
CA MET A 1 -4.88 35.14 5.10
C MET A 1 -6.10 34.68 5.89
N ARG A 2 -7.23 35.40 5.89
CA ARG A 2 -8.47 35.00 6.61
C ARG A 2 -8.92 33.55 6.34
N THR A 3 -8.90 33.10 5.08
CA THR A 3 -9.28 31.72 4.72
C THR A 3 -8.40 30.67 5.39
N ARG A 4 -7.08 30.92 5.55
CA ARG A 4 -6.16 29.98 6.19
C ARG A 4 -6.44 29.85 7.69
N PHE A 5 -6.74 30.98 8.35
CA PHE A 5 -7.15 30.98 9.76
C PHE A 5 -8.51 30.32 9.97
N LEU A 6 -9.48 30.56 9.09
CA LEU A 6 -10.78 29.89 9.16
C LEU A 6 -10.64 28.38 8.99
N LEU A 7 -9.86 27.93 7.99
CA LEU A 7 -9.58 26.50 7.81
C LEU A 7 -8.86 25.90 9.02
N GLY A 8 -7.88 26.62 9.59
CA GLY A 8 -7.19 26.18 10.81
C GLY A 8 -8.14 26.08 12.00
N ALA A 9 -9.00 27.07 12.21
CA ALA A 9 -9.99 27.07 13.28
C ALA A 9 -11.01 25.94 13.14
N VAL A 10 -11.50 25.70 11.91
CA VAL A 10 -12.40 24.55 11.61
C VAL A 10 -11.69 23.24 11.89
N GLY A 11 -10.44 23.08 11.46
CA GLY A 11 -9.65 21.87 11.74
C GLY A 11 -9.45 21.62 13.23
N LEU A 12 -9.13 22.67 14.00
CA LEU A 12 -9.01 22.57 15.46
C LEU A 12 -10.35 22.24 16.14
N ALA A 13 -11.45 22.83 15.68
CA ALA A 13 -12.78 22.50 16.20
C ALA A 13 -13.14 21.03 15.92
N MET A 14 -12.86 20.54 14.71
CA MET A 14 -13.05 19.12 14.35
C MET A 14 -12.15 18.19 15.17
N MET A 15 -10.90 18.57 15.42
CA MET A 15 -9.97 17.81 16.25
C MET A 15 -10.45 17.74 17.71
N ALA A 16 -10.87 18.88 18.28
CA ALA A 16 -11.42 18.92 19.64
C ALA A 16 -12.69 18.07 19.74
N TRP A 17 -13.58 18.16 18.75
CA TRP A 17 -14.78 17.33 18.69
C TRP A 17 -14.46 15.83 18.60
N GLY A 18 -13.52 15.45 17.74
CA GLY A 18 -13.03 14.07 17.65
C GLY A 18 -12.40 13.58 18.95
N ALA A 19 -11.68 14.44 19.67
CA ALA A 19 -11.11 14.10 20.97
C ALA A 19 -12.19 13.84 22.04
N VAL A 20 -13.27 14.64 22.06
CA VAL A 20 -14.43 14.39 22.93
C VAL A 20 -15.04 13.03 22.62
N LEU A 21 -15.30 12.74 21.34
CA LEU A 21 -15.84 11.44 20.92
C LEU A 21 -14.92 10.27 21.27
N ALA A 22 -13.60 10.47 21.20
CA ALA A 22 -12.62 9.44 21.57
C ALA A 22 -12.71 9.05 23.06
N PHE A 23 -13.09 9.97 23.95
CA PHE A 23 -13.29 9.66 25.37
C PHE A 23 -14.53 8.81 25.65
N GLU A 24 -15.48 8.78 24.72
CA GLU A 24 -16.71 7.99 24.83
C GLU A 24 -16.54 6.56 24.29
N VAL A 25 -15.40 6.26 23.63
CA VAL A 25 -15.11 4.94 23.07
C VAL A 25 -14.93 3.92 24.21
N PRO A 26 -15.72 2.83 24.25
CA PRO A 26 -15.44 1.71 25.13
C PRO A 26 -14.05 1.16 24.82
N GLN A 27 -13.27 0.75 25.83
CA GLN A 27 -11.89 0.26 25.64
C GLN A 27 -10.92 1.35 25.12
N ILE A 28 -10.93 2.51 25.78
CA ILE A 28 -10.12 3.67 25.40
C ILE A 28 -8.61 3.40 25.35
N VAL A 29 -8.12 2.44 26.15
CA VAL A 29 -6.70 2.05 26.15
C VAL A 29 -6.35 1.31 24.88
N GLU A 30 -7.15 0.33 24.47
CA GLU A 30 -7.00 -0.42 23.22
C GLU A 30 -7.17 0.49 22.00
N PHE A 31 -8.14 1.40 22.05
CA PHE A 31 -8.31 2.43 21.03
C PHE A 31 -7.06 3.31 20.92
N GLY A 32 -6.57 3.83 22.05
CA GLY A 32 -5.36 4.64 22.10
C GLY A 32 -4.14 3.88 21.60
N ALA A 33 -3.97 2.63 22.00
CA ALA A 33 -2.90 1.76 21.52
C ALA A 33 -2.97 1.56 20.00
N TRP A 34 -4.14 1.27 19.43
CA TRP A 34 -4.31 1.16 17.98
C TRP A 34 -4.05 2.48 17.25
N PHE A 35 -4.58 3.59 17.80
CA PHE A 35 -4.44 4.94 17.24
C PHE A 35 -2.98 5.41 17.20
N LEU A 36 -2.17 5.07 18.22
CA LEU A 36 -0.75 5.40 18.24
C LEU A 36 0.12 4.37 17.50
N ALA A 37 -0.19 3.07 17.61
CA ALA A 37 0.63 2.01 17.04
C ALA A 37 0.73 2.13 15.51
N GLY A 38 -0.36 2.49 14.82
CA GLY A 38 -0.37 2.67 13.36
C GLY A 38 0.66 3.71 12.90
N PRO A 39 0.54 4.99 13.30
CA PRO A 39 1.49 6.05 12.95
C PRO A 39 2.93 5.75 13.40
N ILE A 40 3.12 5.22 14.61
CA ILE A 40 4.47 4.89 15.11
C ILE A 40 5.11 3.80 14.23
N LEU A 41 4.40 2.69 13.99
CA LEU A 41 4.88 1.63 13.12
C LEU A 41 5.13 2.13 11.69
N HIS A 42 4.26 3.02 11.20
CA HIS A 42 4.42 3.61 9.89
C HIS A 42 5.69 4.46 9.79
N ASP A 43 5.86 5.44 10.67
CA ASP A 43 6.90 6.45 10.55
C ASP A 43 8.29 5.91 10.91
N PHE A 44 8.36 4.99 11.87
CA PHE A 44 9.63 4.42 12.32
C PHE A 44 10.04 3.15 11.57
N VAL A 45 9.11 2.43 10.93
CA VAL A 45 9.41 1.16 10.27
C VAL A 45 9.03 1.17 8.79
N LEU A 46 7.74 1.36 8.46
CA LEU A 46 7.28 1.23 7.08
C LEU A 46 7.90 2.30 6.18
N ALA A 47 7.83 3.58 6.54
CA ALA A 47 8.35 4.67 5.74
C ALA A 47 9.87 4.55 5.50
N PRO A 48 10.72 4.27 6.51
CA PRO A 48 12.14 4.02 6.30
C PRO A 48 12.41 2.81 5.41
N VAL A 49 11.76 1.66 5.66
CA VAL A 49 11.97 0.43 4.87
C VAL A 49 11.55 0.65 3.41
N VAL A 50 10.38 1.25 3.18
CA VAL A 50 9.88 1.56 1.83
C VAL A 50 10.77 2.59 1.15
N GLY A 51 11.25 3.61 1.88
CA GLY A 51 12.19 4.60 1.39
C GLY A 51 13.49 3.96 0.91
N LEU A 52 14.12 3.15 1.75
CA LEU A 52 15.36 2.43 1.44
C LEU A 52 15.18 1.44 0.29
N ALA A 53 14.11 0.63 0.30
CA ALA A 53 13.77 -0.27 -0.81
C ALA A 53 13.56 0.52 -2.12
N GLY A 54 12.93 1.69 -2.04
CA GLY A 54 12.70 2.59 -3.17
C GLY A 54 13.97 3.18 -3.78
N LEU A 55 15.09 3.23 -3.05
CA LEU A 55 16.42 3.61 -3.54
C LEU A 55 17.11 2.46 -4.28
N ALA A 56 16.94 1.22 -3.80
CA ALA A 56 17.54 0.03 -4.41
C ALA A 56 16.79 -0.44 -5.67
N LEU A 57 15.47 -0.29 -5.70
CA LEU A 57 14.61 -0.81 -6.77
C LEU A 57 14.38 0.22 -7.88
N ARG A 58 14.30 -0.25 -9.13
CA ARG A 58 14.10 0.60 -10.32
C ARG A 58 13.09 0.02 -11.29
N GLY A 59 12.50 0.91 -12.09
CA GLY A 59 11.63 0.54 -13.20
C GLY A 59 10.42 -0.29 -12.76
N PRO A 60 9.98 -1.27 -13.57
CA PRO A 60 8.79 -2.06 -13.27
C PRO A 60 8.87 -2.85 -11.96
N VAL A 61 10.07 -3.25 -11.53
CA VAL A 61 10.27 -4.00 -10.28
C VAL A 61 9.87 -3.14 -9.09
N LYS A 62 10.24 -1.84 -9.08
CA LYS A 62 9.83 -0.91 -8.04
C LYS A 62 8.30 -0.83 -7.91
N THR A 63 7.61 -0.69 -9.04
CA THR A 63 6.15 -0.67 -9.08
C THR A 63 5.55 -1.98 -8.57
N GLY A 64 6.07 -3.12 -9.03
CA GLY A 64 5.65 -4.45 -8.59
C GLY A 64 5.76 -4.61 -7.07
N THR A 65 6.92 -4.27 -6.51
CA THR A 65 7.17 -4.36 -5.06
C THR A 65 6.22 -3.46 -4.25
N VAL A 66 5.98 -2.22 -4.70
CA VAL A 66 5.03 -1.31 -4.00
C VAL A 66 3.62 -1.90 -4.01
N VAL A 67 3.14 -2.37 -5.16
CA VAL A 67 1.80 -2.97 -5.27
C VAL A 67 1.72 -4.24 -4.41
N SER A 68 2.74 -5.09 -4.42
CA SER A 68 2.81 -6.27 -3.55
C SER A 68 2.74 -5.89 -2.06
N GLY A 69 3.49 -4.87 -1.64
CA GLY A 69 3.45 -4.39 -0.25
C GLY A 69 2.06 -3.92 0.17
N ILE A 70 1.38 -3.16 -0.69
CA ILE A 70 0.00 -2.72 -0.44
C ILE A 70 -0.95 -3.92 -0.33
N LEU A 71 -0.87 -4.89 -1.26
CA LEU A 71 -1.70 -6.10 -1.21
C LEU A 71 -1.49 -6.89 0.08
N VAL A 72 -0.24 -7.03 0.53
CA VAL A 72 0.08 -7.71 1.79
C VAL A 72 -0.53 -6.94 2.98
N LEU A 73 -0.33 -5.62 3.06
CA LEU A 73 -0.89 -4.80 4.14
C LEU A 73 -2.42 -4.89 4.21
N LEU A 74 -3.10 -4.87 3.07
CA LEU A 74 -4.55 -5.05 2.97
C LEU A 74 -5.00 -6.46 3.37
N ALA A 75 -4.16 -7.47 3.13
CA ALA A 75 -4.47 -8.85 3.47
C ALA A 75 -4.32 -9.15 4.96
N ILE A 76 -3.44 -8.45 5.70
CA ILE A 76 -3.21 -8.68 7.14
C ILE A 76 -4.50 -8.84 7.95
N PRO A 77 -5.47 -7.88 7.93
CA PRO A 77 -6.69 -8.02 8.72
C PRO A 77 -7.56 -9.20 8.30
N LEU A 78 -7.53 -9.60 7.03
CA LEU A 78 -8.29 -10.74 6.50
C LEU A 78 -7.65 -12.08 6.90
N LEU A 79 -6.32 -12.12 7.00
CA LEU A 79 -5.57 -13.31 7.40
C LEU A 79 -5.55 -13.51 8.92
N TRP A 80 -5.67 -12.43 9.69
CA TRP A 80 -5.63 -12.43 11.16
C TRP A 80 -7.00 -12.18 11.81
N GLN A 81 -8.10 -12.24 11.06
CA GLN A 81 -9.43 -12.03 11.64
C GLN A 81 -9.74 -13.07 12.72
N ALA A 82 -10.21 -12.61 13.88
CA ALA A 82 -10.81 -13.49 14.88
C ALA A 82 -12.07 -14.16 14.30
N GLN A 83 -12.55 -15.26 14.89
CA GLN A 83 -13.81 -15.88 14.46
C GLN A 83 -14.99 -14.93 14.78
N VAL A 84 -15.35 -14.10 13.80
CA VAL A 84 -16.51 -13.20 13.82
C VAL A 84 -17.72 -13.98 13.26
N PRO A 85 -18.97 -13.69 13.70
CA PRO A 85 -20.17 -14.30 13.14
C PRO A 85 -20.14 -14.37 11.62
N THR A 86 -20.26 -15.58 11.09
CA THR A 86 -19.99 -15.89 9.69
C THR A 86 -21.07 -15.33 8.79
N ASN A 87 -20.74 -14.32 8.00
CA ASN A 87 -21.53 -13.95 6.84
C ASN A 87 -21.24 -14.97 5.72
N PRO A 88 -22.24 -15.73 5.22
CA PRO A 88 -22.03 -16.75 4.19
C PRO A 88 -21.31 -16.18 2.97
N GLY A 89 -20.22 -16.83 2.53
CA GLY A 89 -19.45 -16.45 1.33
C GLY A 89 -18.42 -15.32 1.51
N LEU A 90 -18.42 -14.60 2.63
CA LEU A 90 -17.32 -13.68 2.96
C LEU A 90 -16.21 -14.40 3.73
N HIS A 91 -16.58 -15.15 4.77
CA HIS A 91 -15.61 -15.82 5.65
C HIS A 91 -15.12 -17.19 5.14
N ASP A 92 -15.80 -17.78 4.15
CA ASP A 92 -15.42 -19.07 3.54
C ASP A 92 -14.27 -18.96 2.54
N ARG A 93 -13.78 -17.74 2.30
CA ARG A 93 -12.82 -17.46 1.23
C ARG A 93 -11.40 -17.76 1.69
N ASN A 94 -10.65 -18.49 0.86
CA ASN A 94 -9.24 -18.72 1.11
C ASN A 94 -8.42 -17.46 0.77
N TYR A 95 -8.24 -16.59 1.76
CA TYR A 95 -7.53 -15.32 1.62
C TYR A 95 -6.04 -15.51 1.28
N TRP A 96 -5.41 -16.59 1.74
CA TRP A 96 -4.04 -16.94 1.34
C TRP A 96 -3.94 -17.20 -0.15
N LEU A 97 -4.87 -17.98 -0.70
CA LEU A 97 -4.94 -18.25 -2.13
C LEU A 97 -5.23 -16.98 -2.93
N GLY A 98 -6.17 -16.15 -2.46
CA GLY A 98 -6.47 -14.86 -3.08
C GLY A 98 -5.25 -13.94 -3.16
N LEU A 99 -4.53 -13.79 -2.05
CA LEU A 99 -3.28 -13.01 -2.00
C LEU A 99 -2.22 -13.59 -2.94
N ALA A 100 -2.02 -14.90 -2.93
CA ALA A 100 -1.04 -15.57 -3.79
C ALA A 100 -1.34 -15.35 -5.28
N ILE A 101 -2.61 -15.45 -5.69
CA ILE A 101 -3.03 -15.17 -7.06
C ILE A 101 -2.78 -13.71 -7.42
N SER A 102 -3.18 -12.77 -6.55
CA SER A 102 -2.96 -11.33 -6.81
C SER A 102 -1.47 -10.99 -6.96
N LEU A 103 -0.62 -11.53 -6.08
CA LEU A 103 0.84 -11.36 -6.19
C LEU A 103 1.38 -11.98 -7.48
N GLY A 104 0.93 -13.18 -7.84
CA GLY A 104 1.28 -13.84 -9.10
C GLY A 104 0.96 -12.98 -10.31
N VAL A 105 -0.24 -12.41 -10.38
CA VAL A 105 -0.65 -11.51 -11.47
C VAL A 105 0.24 -10.26 -11.53
N VAL A 106 0.52 -9.62 -10.39
CA VAL A 106 1.40 -8.45 -10.33
C VAL A 106 2.78 -8.78 -10.93
N TRP A 107 3.39 -9.89 -10.51
CA TRP A 107 4.73 -10.25 -10.97
C TRP A 107 4.77 -10.74 -12.42
N LEU A 108 3.70 -11.36 -12.92
CA LEU A 108 3.56 -11.66 -14.35
C LEU A 108 3.55 -10.38 -15.20
N LEU A 109 2.84 -9.34 -14.77
CA LEU A 109 2.84 -8.03 -15.45
C LEU A 109 4.20 -7.35 -15.41
N VAL A 110 4.90 -7.41 -14.26
CA VAL A 110 6.26 -6.90 -14.12
C VAL A 110 7.19 -7.61 -15.10
N LEU A 111 7.20 -8.94 -15.12
CA LEU A 111 8.01 -9.74 -16.04
C LEU A 111 7.70 -9.41 -17.50
N GLY A 112 6.43 -9.36 -17.87
CA GLY A 112 5.99 -8.98 -19.21
C GLY A 112 6.50 -7.60 -19.63
N SER A 113 6.44 -6.62 -18.73
CA SER A 113 6.94 -5.27 -19.01
C SER A 113 8.46 -5.20 -19.18
N VAL A 114 9.22 -6.00 -18.42
CA VAL A 114 10.69 -6.08 -18.52
C VAL A 114 11.08 -6.73 -19.84
N VAL A 115 10.45 -7.85 -20.20
CA VAL A 115 10.67 -8.55 -21.48
C VAL A 115 10.34 -7.62 -22.64
N TRP A 116 9.18 -6.95 -22.60
CA TRP A 116 8.76 -6.00 -23.63
C TRP A 116 9.75 -4.87 -23.86
N LYS A 117 10.28 -4.26 -22.79
CA LYS A 117 11.29 -3.20 -22.90
C LYS A 117 12.58 -3.71 -23.53
N ARG A 118 13.05 -4.91 -23.15
CA ARG A 118 14.26 -5.52 -23.74
C ARG A 118 14.09 -5.81 -25.22
N LEU A 119 12.93 -6.35 -25.62
CA LEU A 119 12.64 -6.64 -27.03
C LEU A 119 12.61 -5.35 -27.87
N ARG A 120 11.95 -4.29 -27.40
CA ARG A 120 11.95 -3.00 -28.11
C ARG A 120 13.33 -2.37 -28.24
N GLN A 121 14.18 -2.49 -27.22
CA GLN A 121 15.56 -1.98 -27.29
C GLN A 121 16.39 -2.71 -28.34
N ARG A 122 16.24 -4.04 -28.45
CA ARG A 122 16.90 -4.84 -29.48
C ARG A 122 16.48 -4.44 -30.90
N HIS A 123 15.17 -4.26 -31.14
CA HIS A 123 14.69 -3.83 -32.45
C HIS A 123 15.21 -2.45 -32.86
N ARG A 124 15.31 -1.50 -31.93
CA ARG A 124 15.87 -0.17 -32.20
C ARG A 124 17.36 -0.21 -32.53
N ALA A 125 18.14 -1.01 -31.81
CA ALA A 125 19.58 -1.16 -32.07
C ALA A 125 19.86 -1.78 -33.45
N ALA A 126 19.06 -2.77 -33.86
CA ALA A 126 19.16 -3.37 -35.20
C ALA A 126 18.84 -2.37 -36.33
N HIS A 127 17.90 -1.45 -36.12
CA HIS A 127 17.55 -0.42 -37.11
C HIS A 127 18.62 0.67 -37.25
N VAL A 128 19.38 0.98 -36.20
CA VAL A 128 20.48 1.98 -36.26
C VAL A 128 21.72 1.43 -36.96
N LEU A 129 22.04 0.15 -36.77
CA LEU A 129 23.22 -0.49 -37.37
C LEU A 129 23.02 -0.93 -38.83
N GLY A 130 21.77 -0.96 -39.32
CA GLY A 130 21.43 -1.31 -40.70
C GLY A 130 21.00 -0.11 -41.57
N GLY A 131 21.32 1.12 -41.16
CA GLY A 131 21.03 2.32 -41.95
C GLY A 131 21.78 2.29 -43.29
N PRO A 132 21.14 2.67 -44.41
CA PRO A 132 21.76 2.58 -45.74
C PRO A 132 22.94 3.55 -45.87
N GLU A 133 24.11 3.00 -46.18
CA GLU A 133 25.24 3.73 -46.76
C GLU A 133 25.13 3.74 -48.29
#